data_AF-A0A953WNV6-F1
#
_entry.id   AF-A0A953WNV6-F1
#
_cell.length_a   1.000
_cell.length_b   1.000
_cell.length_c   1.000
_cell.angle_alpha   90.00
_cell.angle_beta   90.00
_cell.angle_gamma   90.00
#
_symmetry.space_group_name_H-M   'P 1'
#
loop_
_entity.id
_entity.type
_entity.pdbx_description
1 polymer ?
#
loop_
_entity_poly.entity_id
_entity_poly.type
_entity_poly.pdbx_seq_one_letter_code
_entity_poly.pdbx_strand_id
1 'polypeptide(L)'
;FDEGELAKEREVVVQEIGEAADSPDDAVHEQLQTLIFKDQSLGRPILGSVESVRSHGRGRLRGFMDRLYFPGNLIVSAAGAVDEEAIARAVEARFPKVNAAKERPARPSPHYVGGLAADERDIEQTHIALAFPGVSARHEDAYAMRIFAEALGGGMASRLFQTIREERGLAYSVYSYAHSYDEAGILGVYVGADAENAVLASELVRQEMEGLAENLTEQEVERARAMLKSTLLMGLESPYGRADAAAGQAFTFGRPIPAAEIRELLERVTVEDVRRCAARSLNDGKPAISIVGPADAAAVEKAVGAAH
;
A
#
# COMPACT_ATOMS: atom_id res chain seq x y z
N PHE A 1 -8.59 -22.76 -20.22
CA PHE A 1 -9.25 -23.22 -18.98
C PHE A 1 -9.67 -24.66 -19.20
N ASP A 2 -8.69 -25.56 -19.08
CA ASP A 2 -8.97 -26.98 -18.90
C ASP A 2 -9.65 -27.17 -17.53
N GLU A 3 -10.61 -28.08 -17.44
CA GLU A 3 -11.39 -28.26 -16.20
C GLU A 3 -10.58 -28.92 -15.09
N GLY A 4 -9.69 -29.87 -15.42
CA GLY A 4 -8.83 -30.54 -14.46
C GLY A 4 -7.78 -29.58 -13.89
N GLU A 5 -7.13 -28.79 -14.75
CA GLU A 5 -6.19 -27.76 -14.30
C GLU A 5 -6.87 -26.68 -13.47
N LEU A 6 -8.08 -26.24 -13.86
CA LEU A 6 -8.84 -25.26 -13.07
C LEU A 6 -9.23 -25.80 -11.68
N ALA A 7 -9.56 -27.09 -11.57
CA ALA A 7 -9.86 -27.71 -10.27
C ALA A 7 -8.63 -27.73 -9.37
N LYS A 8 -7.45 -28.08 -9.90
CA LYS A 8 -6.19 -28.06 -9.15
C LYS A 8 -5.85 -26.64 -8.68
N GLU A 9 -5.91 -25.67 -9.58
CA GLU A 9 -5.56 -24.27 -9.28
C GLU A 9 -6.46 -23.68 -8.18
N ARG A 10 -7.75 -24.03 -8.14
CA ARG A 10 -8.62 -23.59 -7.04
C ARG A 10 -8.15 -24.08 -5.68
N GLU A 11 -7.67 -25.31 -5.58
CA GLU A 11 -7.17 -25.83 -4.31
C GLU A 11 -5.85 -25.15 -3.91
N VAL A 12 -4.99 -24.82 -4.88
CA VAL A 12 -3.78 -24.00 -4.63
C VAL A 12 -4.16 -22.64 -4.07
N VAL A 13 -5.07 -21.90 -4.71
CA VAL A 13 -5.49 -20.58 -4.21
C VAL A 13 -6.18 -20.68 -2.85
N VAL A 14 -6.93 -21.75 -2.57
CA VAL A 14 -7.52 -21.97 -1.24
C VAL A 14 -6.43 -22.21 -0.18
N GLN A 15 -5.35 -22.90 -0.53
CA GLN A 15 -4.19 -23.04 0.36
C GLN A 15 -3.49 -21.71 0.59
N GLU A 16 -3.26 -20.90 -0.45
CA GLU A 16 -2.66 -19.57 -0.33
C GLU A 16 -3.49 -18.63 0.56
N ILE A 17 -4.83 -18.70 0.48
CA ILE A 17 -5.72 -17.97 1.40
C ILE A 17 -5.49 -18.42 2.85
N GLY A 18 -5.32 -19.72 3.09
CA GLY A 18 -5.01 -20.27 4.41
C GLY A 18 -3.65 -19.80 4.91
N GLU A 19 -2.62 -19.88 4.07
CA GLU A 19 -1.26 -19.44 4.40
C GLU A 19 -1.21 -17.94 4.75
N ALA A 20 -1.89 -17.09 3.98
CA ALA A 20 -1.99 -15.66 4.28
C ALA A 20 -2.78 -15.37 5.57
N ALA A 21 -3.83 -16.17 5.84
CA ALA A 21 -4.61 -16.03 7.08
C ALA A 21 -3.80 -16.47 8.32
N ASP A 22 -2.92 -17.46 8.17
CA ASP A 22 -2.06 -17.97 9.24
C ASP A 22 -0.85 -17.06 9.51
N SER A 23 -0.46 -16.21 8.55
CA SER A 23 0.56 -15.17 8.66
C SER A 23 -0.01 -13.91 9.36
N PRO A 24 0.34 -13.61 10.63
CA PRO A 24 -0.29 -12.51 11.35
C PRO A 24 -0.01 -11.11 10.78
N ASP A 25 1.18 -10.91 10.20
CA ASP A 25 1.55 -9.66 9.53
C ASP A 25 0.81 -9.46 8.20
N ASP A 26 0.49 -10.52 7.46
CA ASP A 26 -0.40 -10.42 6.29
C ASP A 26 -1.85 -10.20 6.73
N ALA A 27 -2.33 -10.99 7.70
CA ALA A 27 -3.69 -10.94 8.21
C ALA A 27 -4.05 -9.54 8.75
N VAL A 28 -3.14 -8.88 9.48
CA VAL A 28 -3.40 -7.55 10.03
C VAL A 28 -3.57 -6.50 8.93
N HIS A 29 -2.81 -6.57 7.84
CA HIS A 29 -2.91 -5.62 6.72
C HIS A 29 -4.13 -5.90 5.84
N GLU A 30 -4.48 -7.17 5.59
CA GLU A 30 -5.69 -7.52 4.85
C GLU A 30 -6.96 -7.09 5.62
N GLN A 31 -6.99 -7.34 6.93
CA GLN A 31 -8.06 -6.86 7.81
C GLN A 31 -8.12 -5.33 7.81
N LEU A 32 -6.98 -4.63 7.86
CA LEU A 32 -6.92 -3.17 7.82
C LEU A 32 -7.47 -2.61 6.49
N GLN A 33 -7.06 -3.17 5.36
CA GLN A 33 -7.54 -2.75 4.03
C GLN A 33 -9.05 -2.95 3.91
N THR A 34 -9.56 -4.09 4.39
CA THR A 34 -11.00 -4.41 4.41
C THR A 34 -11.77 -3.43 5.27
N LEU A 35 -11.22 -3.06 6.44
CA LEU A 35 -11.81 -2.08 7.35
C LEU A 35 -11.85 -0.67 6.74
N ILE A 36 -10.73 -0.20 6.17
CA ILE A 36 -10.61 1.15 5.59
C ILE A 36 -11.63 1.37 4.48
N PHE A 37 -11.79 0.38 3.60
CA PHE A 37 -12.67 0.46 2.43
C PHE A 37 -13.84 -0.52 2.54
N LYS A 38 -14.44 -0.59 3.73
CA LYS A 38 -15.58 -1.47 4.03
C LYS A 38 -16.67 -1.32 2.97
N ASP A 39 -17.19 -2.46 2.51
CA ASP A 39 -18.24 -2.58 1.49
C ASP A 39 -17.89 -1.97 0.11
N GLN A 40 -16.60 -1.69 -0.16
CA GLN A 40 -16.12 -1.13 -1.42
C GLN A 40 -15.19 -2.09 -2.17
N SER A 41 -14.98 -1.85 -3.47
CA SER A 41 -14.13 -2.72 -4.29
C SER A 41 -12.67 -2.76 -3.81
N LEU A 42 -12.19 -1.66 -3.23
CA LEU A 42 -10.80 -1.52 -2.78
C LEU A 42 -10.52 -2.25 -1.46
N GLY A 43 -11.56 -2.55 -0.68
CA GLY A 43 -11.47 -3.32 0.56
C GLY A 43 -11.63 -4.82 0.38
N ARG A 44 -11.63 -5.33 -0.86
CA ARG A 44 -11.76 -6.76 -1.13
C ARG A 44 -10.36 -7.40 -1.15
N PRO A 45 -10.14 -8.53 -0.44
CA PRO A 45 -8.92 -9.31 -0.54
C PRO A 45 -8.57 -9.67 -1.99
N ILE A 46 -7.27 -9.65 -2.32
CA ILE A 46 -6.79 -9.97 -3.68
C ILE A 46 -7.11 -11.42 -4.04
N LEU A 47 -6.89 -12.35 -3.11
CA LEU A 47 -7.22 -13.77 -3.27
C LEU A 47 -8.73 -14.05 -3.21
N GLY A 48 -9.51 -13.10 -2.67
CA GLY A 48 -10.93 -13.24 -2.40
C GLY A 48 -11.21 -14.20 -1.24
N SER A 49 -12.43 -14.71 -1.16
CA SER A 49 -12.81 -15.72 -0.16
C SER A 49 -12.77 -17.13 -0.74
N VAL A 50 -12.62 -18.14 0.12
CA VAL A 50 -12.73 -19.57 -0.25
C VAL A 50 -14.03 -19.86 -1.02
N GLU A 51 -15.14 -19.29 -0.57
CA GLU A 51 -16.44 -19.40 -1.26
C GLU A 51 -16.37 -18.80 -2.67
N SER A 52 -15.82 -17.59 -2.79
CA SER A 52 -15.66 -16.91 -4.06
C SER A 52 -14.81 -17.74 -5.02
N VAL A 53 -13.61 -18.17 -4.62
CA VAL A 53 -12.70 -19.00 -5.43
C VAL A 53 -13.38 -20.29 -5.91
N ARG A 54 -14.04 -21.01 -5.01
CA ARG A 54 -14.75 -22.26 -5.35
C ARG A 54 -15.91 -22.03 -6.33
N SER A 55 -16.53 -20.85 -6.32
CA SER A 55 -17.60 -20.50 -7.26
C SER A 55 -17.13 -20.14 -8.67
N HIS A 56 -15.83 -19.87 -8.89
CA HIS A 56 -15.30 -19.40 -10.17
C HIS A 56 -15.20 -20.51 -11.21
N GLY A 57 -16.20 -20.63 -12.09
CA GLY A 57 -16.16 -21.48 -13.28
C GLY A 57 -15.45 -20.85 -14.48
N ARG A 58 -15.14 -21.68 -15.50
CA ARG A 58 -14.54 -21.27 -16.78
C ARG A 58 -15.25 -20.07 -17.42
N GLY A 59 -16.58 -20.05 -17.43
CA GLY A 59 -17.37 -18.97 -18.00
C GLY A 59 -17.15 -17.63 -17.29
N ARG A 60 -17.03 -17.64 -15.95
CA ARG A 60 -16.79 -16.42 -15.16
C ARG A 60 -15.38 -15.86 -15.41
N LEU A 61 -14.37 -16.73 -15.47
CA LEU A 61 -12.98 -16.34 -15.79
C LEU A 61 -12.87 -15.78 -17.22
N ARG A 62 -13.49 -16.46 -18.20
CA ARG A 62 -13.55 -15.96 -19.58
C ARG A 62 -14.23 -14.60 -19.64
N GLY A 63 -15.36 -14.44 -18.96
CA GLY A 63 -16.05 -13.15 -18.88
C GLY A 63 -15.22 -12.05 -18.22
N PHE A 64 -14.40 -12.37 -17.22
CA PHE A 64 -13.46 -11.42 -16.63
C PHE A 64 -12.40 -10.96 -17.65
N MET A 65 -11.76 -11.92 -18.33
CA MET A 65 -10.79 -11.61 -19.39
C MET A 65 -11.44 -10.79 -20.53
N ASP A 66 -12.62 -11.18 -21.01
CA ASP A 66 -13.29 -10.48 -22.12
C ASP A 66 -13.66 -9.03 -21.75
N ARG A 67 -13.91 -8.75 -20.46
CA ARG A 67 -14.21 -7.40 -19.95
C ARG A 67 -12.96 -6.53 -19.76
N LEU A 68 -11.85 -7.11 -19.32
CA LEU A 68 -10.69 -6.33 -18.85
C LEU A 68 -9.43 -6.49 -19.71
N TYR A 69 -9.25 -7.59 -20.44
CA TYR A 69 -8.02 -7.89 -21.18
C TYR A 69 -8.19 -7.49 -22.64
N PHE A 70 -8.40 -6.19 -22.88
CA PHE A 70 -8.50 -5.60 -24.21
C PHE A 70 -7.38 -4.59 -24.45
N PRO A 71 -6.96 -4.31 -25.71
CA PRO A 71 -5.76 -3.52 -26.00
C PRO A 71 -5.72 -2.14 -25.34
N GLY A 72 -6.85 -1.42 -25.28
CA GLY A 72 -6.95 -0.13 -24.59
C GLY A 72 -6.82 -0.18 -23.07
N ASN A 73 -6.69 -1.37 -22.47
CA ASN A 73 -6.50 -1.60 -21.04
C ASN A 73 -5.24 -2.42 -20.74
N LEU A 74 -4.32 -2.56 -21.70
CA LEU A 74 -3.07 -3.30 -21.55
C LEU A 74 -1.89 -2.38 -21.85
N ILE A 75 -0.81 -2.56 -21.10
CA ILE A 75 0.47 -1.90 -21.34
C ILE A 75 1.52 -2.99 -21.52
N VAL A 76 2.25 -2.93 -22.62
CA VAL A 76 3.43 -3.76 -22.84
C VAL A 76 4.64 -2.88 -22.59
N SER A 77 5.43 -3.23 -21.58
CA SER A 77 6.66 -2.52 -21.21
C SER A 77 7.85 -3.44 -21.39
N ALA A 78 8.93 -2.89 -21.94
CA ALA A 78 10.16 -3.63 -22.21
C ALA A 78 11.37 -2.72 -21.98
N ALA A 79 12.43 -3.26 -21.39
CA ALA A 79 13.69 -2.59 -21.20
C ALA A 79 14.83 -3.60 -21.28
N GLY A 80 16.03 -3.12 -21.63
CA GLY A 80 17.22 -3.95 -21.86
C GLY A 80 17.67 -3.91 -23.32
N ALA A 81 18.28 -5.00 -23.79
CA ALA A 81 18.68 -5.15 -25.19
C ALA A 81 17.48 -5.51 -26.07
N VAL A 82 16.63 -4.53 -26.35
CA VAL A 82 15.37 -4.72 -27.08
C VAL A 82 15.35 -3.91 -28.39
N ASP A 83 14.76 -4.51 -29.43
CA ASP A 83 14.41 -3.84 -30.68
C ASP A 83 12.93 -3.43 -30.59
N GLU A 84 12.69 -2.13 -30.52
CA GLU A 84 11.36 -1.54 -30.40
C GLU A 84 10.42 -1.97 -31.52
N GLU A 85 10.90 -1.96 -32.78
CA GLU A 85 10.07 -2.32 -33.91
C GLU A 85 9.74 -3.82 -33.91
N ALA A 86 10.69 -4.66 -33.51
CA ALA A 86 10.46 -6.10 -33.40
C ALA A 86 9.40 -6.41 -32.33
N ILE A 87 9.45 -5.71 -31.20
CA ILE A 87 8.43 -5.83 -30.14
C ILE A 87 7.08 -5.34 -30.63
N ALA A 88 7.02 -4.15 -31.25
CA ALA A 88 5.79 -3.59 -31.79
C ALA A 88 5.13 -4.56 -32.77
N ARG A 89 5.89 -5.10 -33.75
CA ARG A 89 5.39 -6.12 -34.69
C ARG A 89 4.90 -7.39 -33.98
N ALA A 90 5.62 -7.86 -32.96
CA ALA A 90 5.26 -9.06 -32.21
C ALA A 90 3.97 -8.88 -31.40
N VAL A 91 3.74 -7.68 -30.86
CA VAL A 91 2.51 -7.29 -30.14
C VAL A 91 1.36 -7.17 -31.14
N GLU A 92 1.52 -6.41 -32.22
CA GLU A 92 0.51 -6.24 -33.26
C GLU A 92 0.06 -7.57 -33.88
N ALA A 93 0.97 -8.53 -34.05
CA ALA A 93 0.64 -9.86 -34.58
C ALA A 93 -0.20 -10.71 -33.61
N ARG A 94 -0.15 -10.45 -32.29
CA ARG A 94 -0.82 -11.23 -31.25
C ARG A 94 -2.14 -10.63 -30.80
N PHE A 95 -2.28 -9.31 -30.89
CA PHE A 95 -3.52 -8.63 -30.53
C PHE A 95 -4.36 -8.38 -31.78
N PRO A 96 -5.64 -8.83 -31.81
CA PRO A 96 -6.51 -8.53 -32.93
C PRO A 96 -6.65 -7.01 -33.09
N LYS A 97 -6.77 -6.53 -34.33
CA LYS A 97 -7.18 -5.14 -34.59
C LYS A 97 -8.58 -4.94 -34.04
N VAL A 98 -8.70 -4.35 -32.85
CA VAL A 98 -10.00 -4.15 -32.20
C VAL A 98 -10.68 -2.93 -32.83
N ASN A 99 -11.83 -3.15 -33.45
CA ASN A 99 -12.59 -2.11 -34.17
C ASN A 99 -13.45 -1.21 -33.26
N ALA A 100 -13.55 -1.48 -31.96
CA ALA A 100 -14.35 -0.69 -31.02
C ALA A 100 -13.55 -0.38 -29.76
N ALA A 101 -13.52 0.89 -29.37
CA ALA A 101 -13.02 1.30 -28.06
C ALA A 101 -13.91 0.65 -26.98
N LYS A 102 -13.38 -0.37 -26.30
CA LYS A 102 -13.93 -0.80 -25.01
C LYS A 102 -13.46 0.20 -23.98
N GLU A 103 -14.38 0.70 -23.16
CA GLU A 103 -14.03 1.55 -22.03
C GLU A 103 -13.87 0.71 -20.77
N ARG A 104 -13.03 1.17 -19.84
CA ARG A 104 -12.96 0.57 -18.51
C ARG A 104 -14.32 0.75 -17.84
N PRO A 105 -14.87 -0.29 -17.18
CA PRO A 105 -16.08 -0.12 -16.37
C PRO A 105 -15.88 1.01 -15.36
N ALA A 106 -16.86 1.91 -15.27
CA ALA A 106 -16.88 2.93 -14.23
C ALA A 106 -16.87 2.26 -12.86
N ARG A 107 -16.09 2.82 -11.93
CA ARG A 107 -15.99 2.37 -10.55
C ARG A 107 -16.36 3.53 -9.65
N PRO A 108 -17.15 3.31 -8.59
CA PRO A 108 -17.38 4.35 -7.59
C PRO A 108 -16.04 4.79 -6.99
N SER A 109 -15.87 6.10 -6.79
CA SER A 109 -14.68 6.61 -6.11
C SER A 109 -14.63 6.05 -4.68
N PRO A 110 -13.47 5.55 -4.24
CA PRO A 110 -13.31 5.03 -2.89
C PRO A 110 -13.44 6.15 -1.85
N HIS A 111 -13.96 5.83 -0.68
CA HIS A 111 -13.98 6.70 0.48
C HIS A 111 -13.42 5.96 1.70
N TYR A 112 -12.67 6.68 2.52
CA TYR A 112 -12.09 6.15 3.75
C TYR A 112 -13.15 6.08 4.85
N VAL A 113 -13.24 4.95 5.57
CA VAL A 113 -14.24 4.75 6.64
C VAL A 113 -13.63 4.80 8.04
N GLY A 114 -12.49 4.14 8.26
CA GLY A 114 -11.88 4.01 9.60
C GLY A 114 -12.55 2.94 10.46
N GLY A 115 -12.13 2.83 11.73
CA GLY A 115 -12.73 1.93 12.72
C GLY A 115 -11.72 1.06 13.47
N LEU A 116 -12.22 0.02 14.13
CA LEU A 116 -11.42 -0.99 14.83
C LEU A 116 -11.83 -2.38 14.34
N ALA A 117 -10.84 -3.21 14.03
CA ALA A 117 -10.99 -4.64 13.82
C ALA A 117 -9.92 -5.37 14.65
N ALA A 118 -10.34 -6.44 15.34
CA ALA A 118 -9.47 -7.21 16.21
C ALA A 118 -9.71 -8.71 15.97
N ASP A 119 -8.62 -9.44 15.83
CA ASP A 119 -8.56 -10.90 15.72
C ASP A 119 -7.70 -11.42 16.86
N GLU A 120 -8.37 -11.88 17.93
CA GLU A 120 -7.71 -12.37 19.13
C GLU A 120 -7.11 -13.75 18.85
N ARG A 121 -5.78 -13.85 18.94
CA ARG A 121 -5.02 -15.08 18.70
C ARG A 121 -4.01 -15.31 19.81
N ASP A 122 -3.85 -16.58 20.19
CA ASP A 122 -2.79 -17.02 21.09
C ASP A 122 -1.48 -17.20 20.31
N ILE A 123 -0.79 -16.09 20.08
CA ILE A 123 0.49 -15.99 19.36
C ILE A 123 1.47 -15.13 20.17
N GLU A 124 2.76 -15.25 19.89
CA GLU A 124 3.82 -14.58 20.66
C GLU A 124 3.72 -13.05 20.60
N GLN A 125 3.46 -12.50 19.41
CA GLN A 125 3.41 -11.06 19.18
C GLN A 125 1.98 -10.59 18.87
N THR A 126 1.66 -9.38 19.31
CA THR A 126 0.53 -8.63 18.77
C THR A 126 1.00 -7.81 17.58
N HIS A 127 0.32 -8.00 16.45
CA HIS A 127 0.50 -7.26 15.22
C HIS A 127 -0.56 -6.16 15.16
N ILE A 128 -0.12 -4.92 15.02
CA ILE A 128 -0.99 -3.74 15.01
C ILE A 128 -0.71 -2.95 13.75
N ALA A 129 -1.74 -2.68 12.98
CA ALA A 129 -1.68 -1.77 11.84
C ALA A 129 -2.64 -0.61 12.07
N LEU A 130 -2.08 0.61 12.08
CA LEU A 130 -2.78 1.87 12.24
C LEU A 130 -2.77 2.62 10.90
N ALA A 131 -3.89 3.20 10.51
CA ALA A 131 -3.96 3.99 9.29
C ALA A 131 -4.82 5.25 9.43
N PHE A 132 -4.53 6.21 8.58
CA PHE A 132 -5.24 7.47 8.36
C PHE A 132 -5.44 7.68 6.85
N PRO A 133 -6.35 8.59 6.43
CA PRO A 133 -6.48 8.92 5.02
C PRO A 133 -5.17 9.46 4.44
N GLY A 134 -4.67 8.81 3.40
CA GLY A 134 -3.54 9.31 2.62
C GLY A 134 -4.01 10.15 1.44
N VAL A 135 -3.13 10.34 0.47
CA VAL A 135 -3.44 11.04 -0.78
C VAL A 135 -3.31 10.13 -1.98
N SER A 136 -4.12 10.40 -3.02
CA SER A 136 -4.05 9.64 -4.27
C SER A 136 -2.72 9.85 -4.99
N ALA A 137 -2.39 8.93 -5.89
CA ALA A 137 -1.09 8.95 -6.59
C ALA A 137 -0.92 10.19 -7.48
N ARG A 138 -2.03 10.83 -7.87
CA ARG A 138 -2.08 12.02 -8.71
C ARG A 138 -2.23 13.32 -7.92
N HIS A 139 -2.35 13.24 -6.60
CA HIS A 139 -2.48 14.43 -5.75
C HIS A 139 -1.14 15.18 -5.69
N GLU A 140 -1.18 16.51 -5.64
CA GLU A 140 0.03 17.36 -5.55
C GLU A 140 0.91 17.01 -4.34
N ASP A 141 0.26 16.73 -3.20
CA ASP A 141 0.91 16.29 -1.95
C ASP A 141 1.42 14.83 -1.94
N ALA A 142 1.36 14.07 -3.03
CA ALA A 142 1.76 12.65 -3.03
C ALA A 142 3.22 12.45 -2.56
N TYR A 143 4.14 13.33 -2.99
CA TYR A 143 5.53 13.29 -2.54
C TYR A 143 5.72 13.80 -1.12
N ALA A 144 4.92 14.79 -0.68
CA ALA A 144 4.92 15.25 0.70
C ALA A 144 4.51 14.12 1.67
N MET A 145 3.48 13.35 1.32
CA MET A 145 3.03 12.20 2.11
C MET A 145 4.10 11.09 2.16
N ARG A 146 4.78 10.82 1.05
CA ARG A 146 5.89 9.85 1.01
C ARG A 146 7.07 10.29 1.87
N ILE A 147 7.44 11.57 1.84
CA ILE A 147 8.49 12.13 2.68
C ILE A 147 8.12 12.02 4.16
N PHE A 148 6.86 12.31 4.51
CA PHE A 148 6.37 12.13 5.88
C PHE A 148 6.51 10.67 6.35
N ALA A 149 6.01 9.71 5.56
CA ALA A 149 6.10 8.29 5.89
C ALA A 149 7.56 7.80 5.98
N GLU A 150 8.45 8.31 5.14
CA GLU A 150 9.88 7.97 5.21
C GLU A 150 10.54 8.52 6.50
N ALA A 151 10.25 9.78 6.86
CA ALA A 151 10.78 10.40 8.08
C ALA A 151 10.23 9.74 9.36
N LEU A 152 8.97 9.31 9.33
CA LEU A 152 8.28 8.68 10.46
C LEU A 152 8.83 7.28 10.76
N GLY A 153 8.94 6.42 9.74
CA GLY A 153 9.19 4.99 9.93
C GLY A 153 9.87 4.29 8.75
N GLY A 154 10.50 5.02 7.83
CA GLY A 154 11.09 4.46 6.59
C GLY A 154 12.43 3.74 6.76
N GLY A 155 13.06 3.82 7.94
CA GLY A 155 14.34 3.13 8.20
C GLY A 155 14.91 3.40 9.58
N MET A 156 16.14 2.94 9.82
CA MET A 156 16.72 2.93 11.17
C MET A 156 16.84 4.31 11.83
N ALA A 157 17.06 5.36 11.05
CA ALA A 157 17.16 6.72 11.59
C ALA A 157 15.79 7.42 11.76
N SER A 158 14.68 6.80 11.33
CA SER A 158 13.32 7.36 11.46
C SER A 158 12.86 7.43 12.92
N ARG A 159 11.88 8.29 13.22
CA ARG A 159 11.42 8.52 14.60
C ARG A 159 10.89 7.26 15.27
N LEU A 160 10.01 6.53 14.59
CA LEU A 160 9.44 5.32 15.15
C LEU A 160 10.51 4.26 15.43
N PHE A 161 11.49 4.11 14.54
CA PHE A 161 12.58 3.17 14.79
C PHE A 161 13.41 3.58 16.01
N GLN A 162 13.80 4.85 16.11
CA GLN A 162 14.58 5.36 17.24
C GLN A 162 13.78 5.26 18.55
N THR A 163 12.59 5.85 18.62
CA THR A 163 11.79 5.91 19.84
C THR A 163 11.30 4.52 20.30
N ILE A 164 10.79 3.69 19.39
CA ILE A 164 10.12 2.44 19.76
C ILE A 164 11.12 1.27 19.84
N ARG A 165 12.07 1.16 18.89
CA ARG A 165 13.01 0.02 18.85
C ARG A 165 14.32 0.31 19.56
N GLU A 166 14.98 1.42 19.24
CA GLU A 166 16.34 1.69 19.74
C GLU A 166 16.32 2.12 21.21
N GLU A 167 15.52 3.12 21.56
CA GLU A 167 15.53 3.72 22.89
C GLU A 167 14.75 2.91 23.92
N ARG A 168 13.65 2.27 23.50
CA ARG A 168 12.70 1.62 24.42
C ARG A 168 12.55 0.11 24.24
N GLY A 169 13.00 -0.45 23.11
CA GLY A 169 12.94 -1.90 22.88
C GLY A 169 11.53 -2.50 22.92
N LEU A 170 10.49 -1.73 22.58
CA LEU A 170 9.08 -2.13 22.75
C LEU A 170 8.55 -3.02 21.62
N ALA A 171 9.20 -2.99 20.45
CA ALA A 171 8.74 -3.69 19.26
C ALA A 171 9.90 -4.35 18.51
N TYR A 172 9.62 -5.52 17.94
CA TYR A 172 10.54 -6.22 17.04
C TYR A 172 10.55 -5.61 15.66
N SER A 173 9.40 -5.10 15.22
CA SER A 173 9.22 -4.46 13.93
C SER A 173 8.35 -3.22 14.08
N VAL A 174 8.77 -2.13 13.45
CA VAL A 174 7.96 -0.92 13.29
C VAL A 174 8.36 -0.25 11.99
N TYR A 175 7.37 0.16 11.20
CA TYR A 175 7.59 0.94 9.99
C TYR A 175 6.33 1.72 9.62
N SER A 176 6.48 2.69 8.74
CA SER A 176 5.35 3.42 8.15
C SER A 176 5.39 3.38 6.64
N TYR A 177 4.24 3.60 6.03
CA TYR A 177 4.05 3.55 4.59
C TYR A 177 3.03 4.57 4.12
N ALA A 178 3.19 5.02 2.88
CA ALA A 178 2.22 5.84 2.17
C ALA A 178 1.78 5.08 0.91
N HIS A 179 0.61 4.45 0.97
CA HIS A 179 0.03 3.73 -0.16
C HIS A 179 -0.90 4.68 -0.92
N SER A 180 -0.73 4.76 -2.23
CA SER A 180 -1.53 5.63 -3.09
C SER A 180 -2.19 4.83 -4.19
N TYR A 181 -3.49 5.03 -4.34
CA TYR A 181 -4.33 4.55 -5.43
C TYR A 181 -4.68 5.71 -6.36
N ASP A 182 -5.41 5.42 -7.45
CA ASP A 182 -5.79 6.45 -8.42
C ASP A 182 -6.60 7.61 -7.80
N GLU A 183 -7.51 7.28 -6.86
CA GLU A 183 -8.47 8.22 -6.26
C GLU A 183 -8.49 8.21 -4.71
N ALA A 184 -7.61 7.43 -4.07
CA ALA A 184 -7.50 7.38 -2.60
C ALA A 184 -6.04 7.14 -2.18
N GLY A 185 -5.74 7.33 -0.90
CA GLY A 185 -4.49 6.91 -0.32
C GLY A 185 -4.65 6.49 1.13
N ILE A 186 -3.61 5.86 1.67
CA ILE A 186 -3.49 5.45 3.06
C ILE A 186 -2.11 5.91 3.56
N LEU A 187 -2.09 6.61 4.69
CA LEU A 187 -0.90 6.74 5.52
C LEU A 187 -1.03 5.68 6.62
N GLY A 188 -0.07 4.76 6.70
CA GLY A 188 -0.13 3.65 7.64
C GLY A 188 1.15 3.49 8.46
N VAL A 189 0.99 2.86 9.62
CA VAL A 189 2.05 2.42 10.52
C VAL A 189 1.75 0.97 10.89
N TYR A 190 2.78 0.15 10.92
CA TYR A 190 2.71 -1.20 11.45
C TYR A 190 3.66 -1.34 12.65
N VAL A 191 3.24 -2.08 13.67
CA VAL A 191 4.02 -2.45 14.85
C VAL A 191 3.79 -3.93 15.16
N GLY A 192 4.87 -4.69 15.33
CA GLY A 192 4.87 -6.01 15.94
C GLY A 192 5.54 -5.97 17.31
N ALA A 193 4.76 -6.16 18.37
CA ALA A 193 5.19 -6.03 19.76
C ALA A 193 4.56 -7.10 20.66
N ASP A 194 5.19 -7.40 21.78
CA ASP A 194 4.61 -8.28 22.80
C ASP A 194 3.33 -7.62 23.38
N ALA A 195 2.35 -8.42 23.80
CA ALA A 195 1.04 -7.90 24.25
C ALA A 195 1.13 -6.88 25.40
N GLU A 196 2.10 -7.03 26.30
CA GLU A 196 2.32 -6.10 27.40
C GLU A 196 2.80 -4.71 26.92
N ASN A 197 3.48 -4.65 25.78
CA ASN A 197 4.03 -3.42 25.19
C ASN A 197 3.11 -2.82 24.12
N ALA A 198 2.16 -3.58 23.60
CA ALA A 198 1.27 -3.20 22.50
C ALA A 198 0.56 -1.85 22.69
N VAL A 199 0.01 -1.61 23.89
CA VAL A 199 -0.71 -0.36 24.21
C VAL A 199 0.25 0.83 24.21
N LEU A 200 1.38 0.72 24.91
CA LEU A 200 2.38 1.78 25.00
C LEU A 200 3.03 2.07 23.64
N ALA A 201 3.34 1.03 22.86
CA ALA A 201 3.90 1.20 21.53
C ALA A 201 2.91 1.94 20.61
N SER A 202 1.61 1.62 20.68
CA SER A 202 0.57 2.31 19.91
C SER A 202 0.39 3.77 20.31
N GLU A 203 0.47 4.07 21.62
CA GLU A 203 0.46 5.44 22.14
C GLU A 203 1.64 6.24 21.59
N LEU A 204 2.85 5.67 21.63
CA LEU A 204 4.05 6.31 21.11
C LEU A 204 4.01 6.49 19.60
N VAL A 205 3.45 5.54 18.84
CA VAL A 205 3.21 5.72 17.41
C VAL A 205 2.37 6.97 17.18
N ARG A 206 1.25 7.11 17.89
CA ARG A 206 0.36 8.27 17.75
C ARG A 206 1.08 9.57 18.09
N GLN A 207 1.81 9.60 19.20
CA GLN A 207 2.57 10.77 19.66
C GLN A 207 3.66 11.16 18.64
N GLU A 208 4.39 10.20 18.07
CA GLU A 208 5.42 10.48 17.07
C GLU A 208 4.82 10.95 15.74
N MET A 209 3.65 10.44 15.34
CA MET A 209 2.93 10.94 14.17
C MET A 209 2.53 12.41 14.33
N GLU A 210 1.93 12.77 15.47
CA GLU A 210 1.53 14.14 15.77
C GLU A 210 2.74 15.06 15.95
N GLY A 211 3.72 14.62 16.72
CA GLY A 211 4.97 15.33 16.92
C GLY A 211 5.68 15.61 15.60
N LEU A 212 5.78 14.62 14.70
CA LEU A 212 6.36 14.84 13.38
C LEU A 212 5.52 15.81 12.54
N ALA A 213 4.19 15.71 12.58
CA ALA A 213 3.33 16.65 11.85
C ALA A 213 3.50 18.11 12.34
N GLU A 214 3.82 18.32 13.62
CA GLU A 214 4.01 19.66 14.19
C GLU A 214 5.44 20.18 14.05
N ASN A 215 6.44 19.34 14.33
CA ASN A 215 7.82 19.76 14.56
C ASN A 215 8.86 19.12 13.64
N LEU A 216 8.46 18.42 12.56
CA LEU A 216 9.36 17.87 11.53
C LEU A 216 10.40 18.88 11.08
N THR A 217 11.68 18.53 11.12
CA THR A 217 12.78 19.44 10.79
C THR A 217 13.22 19.35 9.33
N GLU A 218 13.93 20.37 8.84
CA GLU A 218 14.56 20.34 7.51
C GLU A 218 15.53 19.15 7.37
N GLN A 219 16.28 18.84 8.43
CA GLN A 219 17.23 17.72 8.41
C GLN A 219 16.52 16.37 8.22
N GLU A 220 15.37 16.18 8.85
CA GLU A 220 14.55 14.98 8.68
C GLU A 220 13.98 14.88 7.27
N VAL A 221 13.50 16.00 6.71
CA VAL A 221 13.04 16.07 5.32
C VAL A 221 14.17 15.75 4.34
N GLU A 222 15.34 16.36 4.49
CA GLU A 222 16.49 16.10 3.61
C GLU A 222 16.92 14.64 3.65
N ARG A 223 16.95 14.04 4.84
CA ARG A 223 17.29 12.62 5.01
C ARG A 223 16.26 11.72 4.35
N ALA A 224 14.97 11.95 4.59
CA ALA A 224 13.89 11.20 3.95
C ALA A 224 13.94 11.36 2.43
N ARG A 225 14.14 12.58 1.93
CA ARG A 225 14.29 12.87 0.50
C ARG A 225 15.48 12.13 -0.11
N ALA A 226 16.62 12.11 0.58
CA ALA A 226 17.80 11.37 0.13
C ALA A 226 17.53 9.87 0.04
N MET A 227 16.83 9.29 1.03
CA MET A 227 16.48 7.87 1.04
C MET A 227 15.51 7.50 -0.09
N LEU A 228 14.50 8.34 -0.34
CA LEU A 228 13.56 8.14 -1.46
C LEU A 228 14.25 8.23 -2.82
N LYS A 229 15.21 9.16 -3.00
CA LYS A 229 16.02 9.23 -4.23
C LYS A 229 16.93 8.00 -4.39
N SER A 230 17.53 7.52 -3.31
CA SER A 230 18.35 6.30 -3.33
C SER A 230 17.52 5.10 -3.80
N THR A 231 16.36 4.90 -3.17
CA THR A 231 15.41 3.83 -3.51
C THR A 231 14.95 3.92 -4.97
N LEU A 232 14.67 5.12 -5.47
CA LEU A 232 14.33 5.35 -6.88
C LEU A 232 15.45 4.88 -7.82
N LEU A 233 16.71 5.21 -7.53
CA LEU A 233 17.83 4.82 -8.38
C LEU A 233 18.09 3.31 -8.36
N MET A 234 18.04 2.71 -7.17
CA MET A 234 18.19 1.25 -7.00
C MET A 234 17.11 0.48 -7.76
N GLY A 235 15.86 0.95 -7.72
CA GLY A 235 14.76 0.34 -8.47
C GLY A 235 14.94 0.38 -10.00
N LEU A 236 15.80 1.27 -10.50
CA LEU A 236 16.10 1.45 -11.92
C LEU A 236 17.40 0.75 -12.35
N GLU A 237 18.03 -0.07 -11.52
CA GLU A 237 19.27 -0.77 -11.88
C GLU A 237 19.02 -1.94 -12.84
N SER A 238 17.92 -2.67 -12.68
CA SER A 238 17.61 -3.83 -13.50
C SER A 238 16.70 -3.47 -14.69
N PRO A 239 16.83 -4.16 -15.84
CA PRO A 239 15.88 -4.03 -16.95
C PRO A 239 14.43 -4.30 -16.52
N TYR A 240 14.21 -5.30 -15.67
CA TYR A 240 12.89 -5.58 -15.12
C TYR A 240 12.33 -4.40 -14.31
N GLY A 241 13.11 -3.85 -13.38
CA GLY A 241 12.67 -2.71 -12.55
C GLY A 241 12.36 -1.46 -13.37
N ARG A 242 13.14 -1.19 -14.44
CA ARG A 242 12.83 -0.11 -15.39
C ARG A 242 11.52 -0.34 -16.14
N ALA A 243 11.30 -1.55 -16.65
CA ALA A 243 10.10 -1.90 -17.38
C ALA A 243 8.86 -1.85 -16.46
N ASP A 244 8.96 -2.38 -15.24
CA ASP A 244 7.89 -2.38 -14.25
C ASP A 244 7.53 -0.96 -13.81
N ALA A 245 8.53 -0.13 -13.48
CA ALA A 245 8.31 1.27 -13.13
C ALA A 245 7.63 2.05 -14.27
N ALA A 246 8.10 1.87 -15.51
CA ALA A 246 7.49 2.52 -16.68
C ALA A 246 6.05 2.06 -16.92
N ALA A 247 5.75 0.76 -16.73
CA ALA A 247 4.40 0.23 -16.84
C ALA A 247 3.47 0.80 -15.77
N GLY A 248 3.89 0.78 -14.50
CA GLY A 248 3.13 1.34 -13.38
C GLY A 248 2.85 2.82 -13.56
N GLN A 249 3.87 3.61 -13.94
CA GLN A 249 3.70 5.03 -14.23
C GLN A 249 2.76 5.28 -15.42
N ALA A 250 2.86 4.49 -16.49
CA ALA A 250 1.94 4.61 -17.61
C ALA A 250 0.50 4.25 -17.23
N PHE A 251 0.29 3.25 -16.36
CA PHE A 251 -1.03 2.93 -15.81
C PHE A 251 -1.59 4.07 -14.97
N THR A 252 -0.78 4.63 -14.08
CA THR A 252 -1.21 5.64 -13.11
C THR A 252 -1.29 7.04 -13.71
N PHE A 253 -0.37 7.44 -14.59
CA PHE A 253 -0.21 8.83 -15.07
C PHE A 253 -0.40 8.98 -16.58
N GLY A 254 -0.58 7.89 -17.32
CA GLY A 254 -0.70 7.90 -18.77
C GLY A 254 0.64 8.07 -19.51
N ARG A 255 1.76 8.12 -18.79
CA ARG A 255 3.11 8.15 -19.36
C ARG A 255 4.15 7.66 -18.35
N PRO A 256 5.31 7.15 -18.80
CA PRO A 256 6.49 7.06 -17.97
C PRO A 256 6.93 8.46 -17.49
N ILE A 257 7.38 8.55 -16.24
CA ILE A 257 7.92 9.76 -15.63
C ILE A 257 9.43 9.58 -15.48
N PRO A 258 10.26 10.40 -16.14
CA PRO A 258 11.71 10.32 -16.01
C PRO A 258 12.17 10.48 -14.56
N ALA A 259 13.22 9.75 -14.17
CA ALA A 259 13.78 9.84 -12.82
C ALA A 259 14.22 11.28 -12.45
N ALA A 260 14.68 12.07 -13.43
CA ALA A 260 15.02 13.48 -13.23
C ALA A 260 13.80 14.31 -12.82
N GLU A 261 12.65 14.08 -13.45
CA GLU A 261 11.39 14.76 -13.11
C GLU A 261 10.91 14.38 -11.71
N ILE A 262 10.98 13.09 -11.35
CA ILE A 262 10.64 12.63 -9.98
C ILE A 262 11.56 13.28 -8.94
N ARG A 263 12.85 13.39 -9.25
CA ARG A 263 13.81 14.07 -8.38
C ARG A 263 13.45 15.55 -8.19
N GLU A 264 13.11 16.27 -9.25
CA GLU A 264 12.66 17.66 -9.15
C GLU A 264 11.37 17.80 -8.34
N LEU A 265 10.42 16.87 -8.49
CA LEU A 265 9.19 16.86 -7.70
C LEU A 265 9.48 16.67 -6.20
N LEU A 266 10.42 15.78 -5.86
CA LEU A 266 10.89 15.59 -4.48
C LEU A 266 11.59 16.84 -3.92
N GLU A 267 12.40 17.53 -4.73
CA GLU A 267 13.11 18.76 -4.33
C GLU A 267 12.18 19.93 -4.04
N ARG A 268 11.04 20.00 -4.73
CA ARG A 268 10.08 21.11 -4.55
C ARG A 268 9.31 21.03 -3.24
N VAL A 269 9.26 19.86 -2.60
CA VAL A 269 8.52 19.67 -1.36
C VAL A 269 9.22 20.38 -0.22
N THR A 270 8.52 21.31 0.42
CA THR A 270 8.98 22.04 1.61
C THR A 270 8.61 21.32 2.90
N VAL A 271 9.24 21.68 4.02
CA VAL A 271 8.85 21.18 5.36
C VAL A 271 7.39 21.50 5.66
N GLU A 272 6.94 22.70 5.29
CA GLU A 272 5.57 23.17 5.47
C GLU A 272 4.56 22.31 4.70
N ASP A 273 4.88 21.88 3.47
CA ASP A 273 4.05 20.98 2.69
C ASP A 273 3.88 19.62 3.37
N VAL A 274 4.97 19.07 3.89
CA VAL A 274 4.97 17.77 4.59
C VAL A 274 4.13 17.86 5.87
N ARG A 275 4.39 18.88 6.70
CA ARG A 275 3.65 19.11 7.95
C ARG A 275 2.16 19.33 7.69
N ARG A 276 1.81 20.19 6.72
CA ARG A 276 0.41 20.44 6.32
C ARG A 276 -0.27 19.16 5.85
N CYS A 277 0.39 18.39 4.99
CA CYS A 277 -0.18 17.15 4.45
C CYS A 277 -0.43 16.12 5.57
N ALA A 278 0.53 15.96 6.48
CA ALA A 278 0.42 15.08 7.63
C ALA A 278 -0.68 15.53 8.59
N ALA A 279 -0.70 16.81 8.98
CA ALA A 279 -1.73 17.37 9.85
C ALA A 279 -3.13 17.20 9.25
N ARG A 280 -3.29 17.38 7.93
CA ARG A 280 -4.57 17.09 7.25
C ARG A 280 -4.94 15.62 7.41
N SER A 281 -4.03 14.70 7.12
CA SER A 281 -4.26 13.25 7.23
C SER A 281 -4.67 12.83 8.64
N LEU A 282 -3.97 13.31 9.67
CA LEU A 282 -4.25 12.96 11.07
C LEU A 282 -5.57 13.51 11.61
N ASN A 283 -6.09 14.59 11.00
CA ASN A 283 -7.36 15.23 11.38
C ASN A 283 -8.53 14.85 10.45
N ASP A 284 -8.28 14.09 9.37
CA ASP A 284 -9.31 13.71 8.42
C ASP A 284 -9.98 12.40 8.87
N GLY A 285 -11.02 12.52 9.70
CA GLY A 285 -11.84 11.39 10.12
C GLY A 285 -11.24 10.50 11.21
N LYS A 286 -11.90 9.35 11.45
CA LYS A 286 -11.50 8.38 12.48
C LYS A 286 -10.36 7.49 11.94
N PRO A 287 -9.30 7.20 12.70
CA PRO A 287 -8.29 6.23 12.27
C PRO A 287 -8.89 4.82 12.07
N ALA A 288 -8.23 4.02 11.23
CA ALA A 288 -8.45 2.58 11.11
C ALA A 288 -7.38 1.84 11.92
N ILE A 289 -7.81 0.92 12.77
CA ILE A 289 -6.93 0.11 13.63
C ILE A 289 -7.27 -1.35 13.40
N SER A 290 -6.26 -2.13 13.02
CA SER A 290 -6.33 -3.57 12.86
C SER A 290 -5.37 -4.22 13.85
N ILE A 291 -5.85 -5.21 14.59
CA ILE A 291 -5.07 -5.91 15.61
C ILE A 291 -5.21 -7.40 15.37
N VAL A 292 -4.09 -8.12 15.36
CA VAL A 292 -4.03 -9.59 15.34
C VAL A 292 -3.11 -10.04 16.46
N GLY A 293 -3.63 -10.81 17.42
CA GLY A 293 -2.86 -11.30 18.57
C GLY A 293 -3.50 -10.99 19.93
N PRO A 294 -2.74 -11.15 21.04
CA PRO A 294 -3.33 -11.20 22.38
C PRO A 294 -3.57 -9.86 23.08
N ALA A 295 -3.23 -8.71 22.48
CA ALA A 295 -3.42 -7.41 23.14
C ALA A 295 -4.90 -7.00 23.30
N ASP A 296 -5.20 -6.24 24.35
CA ASP A 296 -6.51 -5.62 24.57
C ASP A 296 -6.79 -4.55 23.51
N ALA A 297 -7.68 -4.88 22.57
CA ALA A 297 -8.04 -4.01 21.46
C ALA A 297 -8.67 -2.68 21.90
N ALA A 298 -9.43 -2.67 22.99
CA ALA A 298 -10.05 -1.44 23.51
C ALA A 298 -9.01 -0.51 24.16
N ALA A 299 -8.01 -1.09 24.83
CA ALA A 299 -6.89 -0.33 25.36
C ALA A 299 -6.03 0.29 24.25
N VAL A 300 -5.76 -0.47 23.17
CA VAL A 300 -5.04 0.04 21.98
C VAL A 300 -5.85 1.14 21.28
N GLU A 301 -7.15 0.95 21.04
CA GLU A 301 -8.00 1.98 20.43
C GLU A 301 -8.00 3.27 21.26
N LYS A 302 -8.09 3.14 22.58
CA LYS A 302 -8.01 4.29 23.49
C LYS A 302 -6.64 4.98 23.42
N ALA A 303 -5.54 4.23 23.40
CA ALA A 303 -4.19 4.80 23.31
C ALA A 303 -3.98 5.62 22.03
N VAL A 304 -4.51 5.15 20.90
CA VAL A 304 -4.42 5.84 19.61
C VAL A 304 -5.41 7.01 19.50
N GLY A 305 -6.58 6.91 20.16
CA GLY A 305 -7.66 7.89 20.09
C GLY A 305 -7.64 8.99 21.15
N ALA A 306 -6.91 8.82 22.27
CA ALA A 306 -6.92 9.73 23.41
C ALA A 306 -6.01 10.96 23.27
N ALA A 307 -5.41 11.20 22.10
CA ALA A 307 -4.64 12.40 21.84
C ALA A 307 -5.55 13.61 21.55
N HIS A 308 -6.15 14.16 22.62
CA HIS A 308 -6.78 15.47 22.69
C HIS A 308 -6.47 16.12 24.04
#